data_AF-A0A528C9P1-F1
#
_entry.id   AF-A0A528C9P1-F1
#
_cell.length_a   1.000
_cell.length_b   1.000
_cell.length_c   1.000
_cell.angle_alpha   90.00
_cell.angle_beta   90.00
_cell.angle_gamma   90.00
#
_symmetry.space_group_name_H-M   'P 1'
#
loop_
_entity.id
_entity.type
_entity.pdbx_description
1 polymer ?
#
loop_
_entity_poly.entity_id
_entity_poly.type
_entity_poly.pdbx_seq_one_letter_code
_entity_poly.pdbx_strand_id
1 'polypeptide(L)' 'LDLLKTDASEKAAQIEAVMNEIRGYSGSDNLVMVTHLENIMALTGISPREGEAVIVEPQGDRLRVLGRV' A
#
# COMPACT_ATOMS: atom_id res chain seq x y z
N LEU A 1 4.99 -8.30 -2.27
CA LEU A 1 3.57 -8.53 -1.94
C LEU A 1 2.85 -9.09 -3.15
N ASP A 2 2.03 -10.11 -2.95
CA ASP A 2 1.21 -10.68 -4.02
C ASP A 2 0.08 -9.74 -4.44
N LEU A 3 -0.43 -9.94 -5.65
CA LEU A 3 -1.58 -9.20 -6.17
C LEU A 3 -2.80 -9.38 -5.26
N LEU A 4 -3.59 -8.31 -5.11
CA LEU A 4 -4.84 -8.37 -4.36
C LEU A 4 -5.80 -9.41 -4.94
N LYS A 5 -6.49 -10.14 -4.04
CA LYS A 5 -7.55 -11.08 -4.43
C LYS A 5 -8.71 -10.36 -5.13
N THR A 6 -9.45 -11.11 -5.95
CA THR A 6 -10.61 -10.60 -6.69
C THR A 6 -11.91 -10.71 -5.90
N ASP A 7 -12.00 -11.68 -4.98
CA ASP A 7 -13.13 -11.78 -4.05
C ASP A 7 -13.11 -10.58 -3.08
N ALA A 8 -14.27 -9.97 -2.87
CA ALA A 8 -14.37 -8.73 -2.09
C ALA A 8 -13.97 -8.92 -0.62
N SER A 9 -14.31 -10.06 -0.02
CA SER A 9 -14.00 -10.37 1.38
C SER A 9 -12.51 -10.65 1.55
N GLU A 10 -11.95 -11.49 0.68
CA GLU A 10 -10.52 -11.81 0.71
C GLU A 10 -9.66 -10.57 0.44
N LYS A 11 -10.08 -9.73 -0.50
CA LYS A 11 -9.42 -8.46 -0.81
C LYS A 11 -9.42 -7.52 0.39
N ALA A 12 -10.56 -7.39 1.09
CA ALA A 12 -10.66 -6.55 2.28
C ALA A 12 -9.73 -7.05 3.39
N ALA A 13 -9.72 -8.36 3.65
CA ALA A 13 -8.84 -8.98 4.65
C ALA A 13 -7.35 -8.77 4.31
N GLN A 14 -6.98 -8.87 3.03
CA GLN A 14 -5.62 -8.65 2.59
C GLN A 14 -5.19 -7.17 2.72
N ILE A 15 -6.09 -6.23 2.40
CA ILE A 15 -5.85 -4.79 2.62
C ILE A 15 -5.67 -4.50 4.11
N GLU A 16 -6.52 -5.06 4.96
CA GLU A 16 -6.44 -4.89 6.41
C GLU A 16 -5.11 -5.44 6.97
N ALA A 17 -4.70 -6.63 6.52
CA ALA A 17 -3.41 -7.21 6.91
C ALA A 17 -2.23 -6.32 6.50
N VAL A 18 -2.26 -5.75 5.30
CA VAL A 18 -1.25 -4.79 4.84
C VAL A 18 -1.25 -3.51 5.69
N MET A 19 -2.42 -2.95 5.99
CA MET A 19 -2.52 -1.75 6.84
C MET A 19 -2.05 -2.01 8.27
N ASN A 20 -2.30 -3.21 8.81
CA ASN A 20 -1.81 -3.60 10.13
C ASN A 20 -0.28 -3.72 10.16
N GLU A 21 0.34 -4.28 9.12
CA GLU A 21 1.79 -4.32 8.99
C GLU A 21 2.39 -2.90 8.95
N ILE A 22 1.81 -2.03 8.10
CA ILE A 22 2.27 -0.64 7.95
C ILE A 22 2.15 0.13 9.28
N ARG A 23 1.03 -0.02 10.00
CA ARG A 23 0.80 0.65 11.29
C ARG A 23 1.60 0.04 12.44
N GLY A 24 1.91 -1.25 12.36
CA GLY A 24 2.69 -1.97 13.36
C GLY A 24 4.19 -1.69 13.27
N TYR A 25 4.66 -1.21 12.13
CA TYR A 25 6.05 -0.82 11.96
C TYR A 25 6.40 0.39 12.84
N SER A 26 7.35 0.19 13.76
CA SER A 26 7.83 1.18 14.73
C SER A 26 9.35 1.40 14.66
N GLY A 27 9.98 0.96 13.56
CA GLY A 27 11.39 1.19 13.32
C GLY A 27 11.70 2.68 13.10
N SER A 28 12.95 3.06 13.32
CA SER A 28 13.43 4.43 13.09
C SER A 28 13.61 4.79 11.62
N ASP A 29 13.60 3.79 10.74
CA ASP A 29 13.84 3.94 9.30
C ASP A 29 12.53 3.89 8.49
N ASN A 30 12.63 3.90 7.17
CA ASN A 30 11.47 3.81 6.28
C ASN A 30 11.09 2.34 6.00
N LEU A 31 9.79 2.03 6.04
CA LEU A 31 9.25 0.78 5.52
C LEU A 31 9.18 0.84 3.99
N VAL A 32 9.92 -0.03 3.30
CA VAL A 32 9.87 -0.15 1.84
C VAL A 32 9.06 -1.39 1.46
N MET A 33 8.06 -1.20 0.60
CA MET A 33 7.18 -2.28 0.14
C MET A 33 7.28 -2.42 -1.38
N VAL A 34 7.57 -3.63 -1.85
CA VAL A 34 7.57 -3.97 -3.28
C VAL A 34 6.30 -4.75 -3.61
N THR A 35 5.54 -4.26 -4.58
CA THR A 35 4.19 -4.72 -4.88
C THR A 35 3.84 -4.45 -6.35
N HIS A 36 2.62 -4.83 -6.74
CA HIS A 36 2.07 -4.63 -8.08
C HIS A 36 1.39 -3.26 -8.22
N LEU A 37 1.31 -2.72 -9.44
CA LEU A 37 0.69 -1.41 -9.72
C LEU A 37 -0.78 -1.36 -9.27
N GLU A 38 -1.50 -2.46 -9.43
CA GLU A 38 -2.89 -2.63 -9.02
C GLU A 38 -3.07 -2.51 -7.51
N ASN A 39 -2.10 -3.01 -6.74
CA ASN A 39 -2.11 -2.89 -5.29
C ASN A 39 -1.87 -1.44 -4.87
N ILE A 40 -0.94 -0.74 -5.54
CA ILE A 40 -0.71 0.69 -5.30
C ILE A 40 -2.00 1.48 -5.57
N MET A 41 -2.65 1.21 -6.70
CA MET A 41 -3.93 1.85 -7.05
C MET A 41 -5.02 1.55 -6.02
N ALA A 42 -5.14 0.30 -5.56
CA ALA A 42 -6.14 -0.06 -4.55
C ALA A 42 -5.90 0.61 -3.20
N LEU A 43 -4.64 0.78 -2.78
CA LEU A 43 -4.29 1.33 -1.47
C LEU A 43 -4.23 2.87 -1.43
N THR A 44 -3.88 3.50 -2.55
CA THR A 44 -3.59 4.94 -2.64
C THR A 44 -4.55 5.70 -3.54
N GLY A 45 -5.28 5.00 -4.42
CA GLY A 45 -6.14 5.61 -5.44
C GLY A 45 -5.40 6.19 -6.64
N ILE A 46 -4.06 6.08 -6.71
CA ILE A 46 -3.26 6.61 -7.83
C ILE A 46 -2.70 5.50 -8.70
N SER A 47 -2.40 5.83 -9.96
CA SER A 47 -1.72 4.94 -10.90
C SER A 47 -0.33 5.50 -11.23
N PRO A 48 0.75 5.01 -10.58
CA PRO A 48 2.11 5.38 -10.93
C PRO A 48 2.58 4.69 -12.21
N ARG A 49 3.68 5.19 -12.78
CA ARG A 49 4.37 4.57 -13.92
C ARG A 49 5.17 3.36 -13.44
N GLU A 50 5.47 2.47 -14.38
CA GLU A 50 6.38 1.37 -14.10
C GLU A 50 7.77 1.91 -13.70
N GLY A 51 8.34 1.33 -12.63
CA GLY A 51 9.62 1.75 -12.06
C GLY A 51 9.56 2.98 -11.14
N GLU A 52 8.40 3.60 -10.97
CA GLU A 52 8.22 4.76 -10.09
C GLU A 52 7.99 4.32 -8.63
N ALA A 53 8.58 5.06 -7.69
CA ALA A 53 8.33 4.88 -6.27
C ALA A 53 7.28 5.88 -5.77
N VAL A 54 6.38 5.45 -4.89
CA VAL A 54 5.37 6.31 -4.26
C VAL A 54 5.65 6.40 -2.76
N ILE A 55 5.85 7.62 -2.26
CA ILE A 55 5.98 7.89 -0.83
C ILE A 55 4.59 8.15 -0.26
N VAL A 56 4.25 7.45 0.83
CA VAL A 56 2.93 7.49 1.44
C VAL A 56 3.02 7.64 2.97
N GLU A 57 1.97 8.19 3.57
CA GLU A 57 1.72 8.15 5.01
C GLU A 57 0.41 7.39 5.31
N PRO A 58 0.32 6.65 6.42
CA PRO A 58 -0.95 6.08 6.88
C PRO A 58 -1.93 7.20 7.25
N GLN A 59 -3.16 7.14 6.73
CA GLN A 59 -4.23 8.07 7.06
C GLN A 59 -5.54 7.30 7.28
N GLY A 60 -5.87 7.03 8.55
CA GLY A 60 -6.97 6.13 8.87
C GLY A 60 -6.76 4.79 8.17
N ASP A 61 -7.79 4.27 7.49
CA ASP A 61 -7.77 2.99 6.77
C ASP A 61 -7.22 3.05 5.34
N ARG A 62 -6.52 4.14 4.99
CA ARG A 62 -5.93 4.32 3.66
C ARG A 62 -4.50 4.84 3.73
N LEU A 63 -3.85 4.88 2.57
CA LEU A 63 -2.55 5.50 2.38
C LEU A 63 -2.73 6.83 1.64
N ARG A 64 -2.21 7.91 2.25
CA ARG A 64 -2.15 9.22 1.60
C ARG A 64 -0.82 9.38 0.91
N VAL A 65 -0.84 9.81 -0.35
CA VAL A 65 0.37 10.05 -1.14
C VAL A 65 1.01 11.38 -0.73
N LEU A 66 2.30 11.34 -0.44
CA LEU A 66 3.14 12.49 -0.11
C LEU A 66 4.01 12.93 -1.29
N GLY A 67 4.44 11.98 -2.11
CA GLY A 67 5.36 12.24 -3.22
C GLY A 67 5.57 11.03 -4.12
N ARG A 68 6.26 11.25 -5.23
CA ARG A 68 6.58 10.22 -6.24
C ARG A 68 7.98 10.48 -6.80
N VAL A 69 8.71 9.43 -7.16
CA VAL A 69 10.12 9.49 -7.63
C VAL A 69 10.35 8.57 -8.81
#